data_AF-A0A433EXN3-F1
#
_entry.id   AF-A0A433EXN3-F1
#
_cell.length_a   1.000
_cell.length_b   1.000
_cell.length_c   1.000
_cell.angle_alpha   90.00
_cell.angle_beta   90.00
_cell.angle_gamma   90.00
#
_symmetry.space_group_name_H-M   'P 1'
#
loop_
_entity.id
_entity.type
_entity.pdbx_description
1 polymer ?
#
loop_
_entity_poly.entity_id
_entity_poly.type
_entity_poly.pdbx_seq_one_letter_code
_entity_poly.pdbx_strand_id
1 'polypeptide(L)'
;MSERILNSAKTFKSGKQLLKKMWHYNIEVPRTKLLFLITIAIGVIGWSIWQPQVLRMIDVYHSGTVEVFYMVESIQQDWISPELYSLLICIAVAKIVWGLAVGLADLVFFKRLTGRSFDYANMLNMVVVNSLILFLGVFSFSLLPVENLIDSYDSFIVSIPTLVHLDGVSAFLIAMLLGDFCFYWSHRMIHNVRVFWNLGHIYHHRNENLTQLTHGVEPRFFLLNAHGIASLMLLPLVAKLFTNDFSNAGYFLIPMALINLWIDPSHSVALYALENRYRPLKWLRLFFMTTCVHYTHHSRDPIHNKRTGCNFGARLTLWDRLFGTYVEPVNYIPESGLFSKHTDYCVNPMRYILLPYIRFIDEFKKNKLRYWPKILFGSVFWSPPNKSKLSH
;
A
#
# COMPACT_ATOMS: atom_id res chain seq x y z
N MET A 1 -21.01 -42.59 25.21
CA MET A 1 -19.72 -41.86 25.02
C MET A 1 -19.12 -42.09 23.62
N SER A 2 -19.36 -43.22 22.95
CA SER A 2 -18.83 -43.54 21.61
C SER A 2 -19.44 -42.74 20.46
N GLU A 3 -20.74 -42.44 20.46
CA GLU A 3 -21.39 -41.68 19.38
C GLU A 3 -20.94 -40.22 19.29
N ARG A 4 -20.71 -39.54 20.42
CA ARG A 4 -20.17 -38.17 20.42
C ARG A 4 -18.75 -38.11 19.84
N ILE A 5 -17.94 -39.13 20.07
CA ILE A 5 -16.57 -39.23 19.55
C ILE A 5 -16.59 -39.58 18.05
N LEU A 6 -17.50 -40.44 17.60
CA LEU A 6 -17.69 -40.76 16.18
C LEU A 6 -18.25 -39.58 15.39
N ASN A 7 -19.21 -38.84 15.95
CA ASN A 7 -19.76 -37.64 15.33
C ASN A 7 -18.75 -36.50 15.30
N SER A 8 -17.92 -36.31 16.34
CA SER A 8 -16.83 -35.33 16.33
C SER A 8 -15.73 -35.70 15.33
N ALA A 9 -15.39 -36.99 15.18
CA ALA A 9 -14.44 -37.46 14.19
C ALA A 9 -14.95 -37.30 12.74
N LYS A 10 -16.26 -37.52 12.49
CA LYS A 10 -16.88 -37.30 11.18
C LYS A 10 -16.96 -35.81 10.81
N THR A 11 -17.40 -34.96 11.75
CA THR A 11 -17.41 -33.50 11.55
C THR A 11 -16.01 -32.91 11.39
N PHE A 12 -15.01 -33.45 12.10
CA PHE A 12 -13.62 -33.03 11.92
C PHE A 12 -13.05 -33.44 10.55
N LYS A 13 -13.38 -34.65 10.05
CA LYS A 13 -13.00 -35.08 8.71
C LYS A 13 -13.69 -34.25 7.61
N SER A 14 -14.97 -33.92 7.76
CA SER A 14 -15.68 -33.05 6.80
C SER A 14 -15.14 -31.61 6.83
N GLY A 15 -14.82 -31.08 8.01
CA GLY A 15 -14.17 -29.77 8.17
C GLY A 15 -12.80 -29.70 7.49
N LYS A 16 -11.95 -30.72 7.65
CA LYS A 16 -10.65 -30.79 6.95
C LYS A 16 -10.80 -30.85 5.43
N GLN A 17 -11.79 -31.59 4.92
CA GLN A 17 -12.06 -31.65 3.48
C GLN A 17 -12.56 -30.30 2.95
N LEU A 18 -13.43 -29.61 3.71
CA LEU A 18 -13.90 -28.27 3.36
C LEU A 18 -12.75 -27.27 3.31
N LEU A 19 -11.89 -27.22 4.35
CA LEU A 19 -10.72 -26.34 4.37
C LEU A 19 -9.77 -26.63 3.20
N LYS A 20 -9.54 -27.91 2.89
CA LYS A 20 -8.75 -28.29 1.72
C LYS A 20 -9.40 -27.79 0.43
N LYS A 21 -10.72 -27.94 0.27
CA LYS A 21 -11.45 -27.45 -0.89
C LYS A 21 -11.35 -25.92 -1.02
N MET A 22 -11.56 -25.19 0.08
CA MET A 22 -11.46 -23.73 0.11
C MET A 22 -10.05 -23.23 -0.18
N TRP A 23 -8.99 -23.94 0.26
CA TRP A 23 -7.60 -23.58 -0.02
C TRP A 23 -7.19 -23.71 -1.50
N HIS A 24 -7.78 -24.67 -2.20
CA HIS A 24 -7.46 -24.96 -3.60
C HIS A 24 -8.44 -24.30 -4.59
N TYR A 25 -9.51 -23.68 -4.10
CA TYR A 25 -10.50 -22.98 -4.93
C TYR A 25 -9.94 -21.67 -5.47
N ASN A 26 -9.89 -21.46 -6.79
CA ASN A 26 -9.60 -20.14 -7.36
C ASN A 26 -10.91 -19.45 -7.75
N ILE A 27 -10.96 -18.12 -7.64
CA ILE A 27 -12.04 -17.32 -8.23
C ILE A 27 -11.94 -17.49 -9.74
N GLU A 28 -13.05 -17.89 -10.34
CA GLU A 28 -13.22 -17.94 -11.79
C GLU A 28 -14.38 -17.01 -12.15
N VAL A 29 -14.15 -16.14 -13.14
CA VAL A 29 -15.16 -15.20 -13.62
C VAL A 29 -15.47 -15.51 -15.07
N PRO A 30 -16.57 -16.24 -15.35
CA PRO A 30 -17.06 -16.37 -16.69
C PRO A 30 -17.39 -14.98 -17.25
N ARG A 31 -17.01 -14.69 -18.49
CA ARG A 31 -17.30 -13.39 -19.13
C ARG A 31 -18.79 -13.04 -19.08
N THR A 32 -19.67 -14.04 -19.13
CA THR A 32 -21.13 -13.90 -19.03
C THR A 32 -21.62 -13.35 -17.69
N LYS A 33 -20.84 -13.49 -16.61
CA LYS A 33 -21.19 -12.99 -15.27
C LYS A 33 -20.57 -11.64 -14.93
N LEU A 34 -19.67 -11.12 -15.77
CA LEU A 34 -18.95 -9.88 -15.49
C LEU A 34 -19.89 -8.68 -15.36
N LEU A 35 -20.86 -8.55 -16.27
CA LEU A 35 -21.85 -7.47 -16.24
C LEU A 35 -22.66 -7.49 -14.94
N PHE A 36 -23.12 -8.67 -14.52
CA PHE A 36 -23.86 -8.85 -13.28
C PHE A 36 -23.06 -8.44 -12.05
N LEU A 37 -21.77 -8.82 -11.99
CA LEU A 37 -20.88 -8.45 -10.89
C LEU A 37 -20.60 -6.93 -10.86
N ILE A 38 -20.46 -6.29 -12.02
CA ILE A 38 -20.34 -4.83 -12.13
C ILE A 38 -21.62 -4.15 -11.63
N THR A 39 -22.80 -4.65 -11.99
CA THR A 39 -24.07 -4.12 -11.50
C THR A 39 -24.19 -4.23 -9.98
N ILE A 40 -23.81 -5.37 -9.40
CA ILE A 40 -23.76 -5.51 -7.93
C ILE A 40 -22.81 -4.49 -7.32
N ALA A 41 -21.60 -4.33 -7.87
CA ALA A 41 -20.62 -3.38 -7.35
C ALA A 41 -21.14 -1.94 -7.38
N ILE A 42 -21.76 -1.51 -8.48
CA ILE A 42 -22.41 -0.19 -8.60
C ILE A 42 -23.53 -0.06 -7.57
N GLY A 43 -24.35 -1.09 -7.39
CA GLY A 43 -25.42 -1.11 -6.39
C GLY A 43 -24.89 -0.95 -4.96
N VAL A 44 -23.81 -1.66 -4.61
CA VAL A 44 -23.15 -1.55 -3.30
C VAL A 44 -22.55 -0.17 -3.09
N ILE A 45 -21.89 0.41 -4.11
CA ILE A 45 -21.33 1.77 -4.05
C ILE A 45 -22.47 2.79 -3.85
N GLY A 46 -23.53 2.70 -4.66
CA GLY A 46 -24.70 3.59 -4.54
C GLY A 46 -25.37 3.48 -3.16
N TRP A 47 -25.54 2.27 -2.64
CA TRP A 47 -26.06 2.04 -1.30
C TRP A 47 -25.13 2.58 -0.21
N SER A 48 -23.82 2.45 -0.38
CA SER A 48 -22.81 2.95 0.58
C SER A 48 -22.82 4.48 0.68
N ILE A 49 -23.00 5.17 -0.46
CA ILE A 49 -23.15 6.64 -0.51
C ILE A 49 -24.43 7.09 0.22
N TRP A 50 -25.50 6.29 0.16
CA TRP A 50 -26.77 6.59 0.83
C TRP A 50 -26.74 6.31 2.34
N GLN A 51 -25.64 5.78 2.90
CA GLN A 51 -25.60 5.49 4.33
C GLN A 51 -25.65 6.79 5.16
N PRO A 52 -26.46 6.86 6.24
CA PRO A 52 -26.57 8.05 7.09
C PRO A 52 -25.22 8.57 7.63
N GLN A 53 -24.24 7.69 7.81
CA GLN A 53 -22.88 8.03 8.22
C GLN A 53 -22.14 8.87 7.15
N VAL A 54 -22.36 8.58 5.87
CA VAL A 54 -21.77 9.32 4.74
C VAL A 54 -22.53 10.62 4.50
N LEU A 55 -23.85 10.60 4.61
CA LEU A 55 -24.67 11.81 4.52
C LEU A 55 -24.32 12.81 5.64
N ARG A 56 -23.98 12.33 6.85
CA ARG A 56 -23.46 13.18 7.93
C ARG A 56 -22.08 13.79 7.67
N MET A 57 -21.33 13.35 6.65
CA MET A 57 -20.13 14.07 6.21
C MET A 57 -20.49 15.41 5.54
N ILE A 58 -21.70 15.55 5.00
CA ILE A 58 -22.21 16.84 4.50
C ILE A 58 -22.39 17.80 5.69
N ASP A 59 -22.82 17.29 6.85
CA ASP A 59 -22.89 18.08 8.08
C ASP A 59 -21.50 18.50 8.57
N VAL A 60 -20.46 17.67 8.37
CA VAL A 60 -19.04 18.02 8.64
C VAL A 60 -18.53 19.11 7.69
N TYR A 61 -19.01 19.14 6.45
CA TYR A 61 -18.70 20.25 5.52
C TYR A 61 -19.35 21.57 5.98
N HIS A 62 -20.47 21.50 6.69
CA HIS A 62 -21.16 22.64 7.26
C HIS A 62 -20.70 23.00 8.69
N SER A 63 -20.00 22.12 9.39
CA SER A 63 -19.38 22.44 10.67
C SER A 63 -18.15 23.30 10.44
N GLY A 64 -18.12 24.52 10.97
CA GLY A 64 -16.99 25.46 10.86
C GLY A 64 -15.67 25.00 11.53
N THR A 65 -15.59 23.74 11.95
CA THR A 65 -14.41 23.09 12.53
C THR A 65 -14.35 21.63 12.06
N VAL A 66 -13.15 21.16 11.73
CA VAL A 66 -12.87 19.74 11.45
C VAL A 66 -11.67 19.32 12.28
N GLU A 67 -11.86 18.38 13.19
CA GLU A 67 -10.75 17.72 13.88
C GLU A 67 -10.13 16.68 12.93
N VAL A 68 -9.00 17.03 12.30
CA VAL A 68 -8.32 16.17 11.31
C VAL A 68 -7.39 15.16 11.99
N PHE A 69 -6.80 15.56 13.11
CA PHE A 69 -6.03 14.71 14.02
C PHE A 69 -6.27 15.21 15.44
N TYR A 70 -6.42 14.32 16.42
CA TYR A 70 -6.53 14.68 17.84
C TYR A 70 -5.34 15.53 18.36
N MET A 71 -4.19 15.49 17.67
CA MET A 71 -2.98 16.30 17.94
C MET A 71 -2.99 17.71 17.36
N VAL A 72 -3.95 18.04 16.50
CA VAL A 72 -4.08 19.36 15.90
C VAL A 72 -5.34 19.94 16.50
N GLU A 73 -5.22 21.00 17.30
CA GLU A 73 -6.37 21.79 17.75
C GLU A 73 -7.30 21.95 16.55
N SER A 74 -8.62 21.74 16.78
CA SER A 74 -9.67 21.82 15.77
C SER A 74 -9.27 22.83 14.70
N ILE A 75 -9.15 22.43 13.43
CA ILE A 75 -8.76 23.36 12.38
C ILE A 75 -9.86 24.41 12.34
N GLN A 76 -9.64 25.51 13.04
CA GLN A 76 -10.53 26.65 13.01
C GLN A 76 -10.39 27.23 11.61
N GLN A 77 -11.51 27.64 11.05
CA GLN A 77 -11.61 28.25 9.72
C GLN A 77 -10.62 29.42 9.53
N ASP A 78 -10.04 29.94 10.61
CA ASP A 78 -9.07 31.02 10.65
C ASP A 78 -7.65 30.63 10.19
N TRP A 79 -7.30 29.32 10.13
CA TRP A 79 -5.95 28.87 9.73
C TRP A 79 -5.77 28.66 8.22
N ILE A 80 -6.87 28.44 7.51
CA ILE A 80 -6.91 28.14 6.08
C ILE A 80 -8.04 28.97 5.49
N SER A 81 -7.74 29.87 4.54
CA SER A 81 -8.79 30.68 3.94
C SER A 81 -9.89 29.79 3.33
N PRO A 82 -11.17 30.20 3.35
CA PRO A 82 -12.27 29.42 2.79
C PRO A 82 -12.03 28.98 1.33
N GLU A 83 -11.30 29.78 0.56
CA GLU A 83 -10.91 29.49 -0.81
C GLU A 83 -9.91 28.34 -0.88
N LEU A 84 -8.88 28.36 -0.02
CA LEU A 84 -7.87 27.30 0.05
C LEU A 84 -8.48 25.98 0.52
N TYR A 85 -9.37 26.02 1.51
CA TYR A 85 -10.11 24.83 1.96
C TYR A 85 -10.93 24.21 0.82
N SER A 86 -11.71 25.04 0.13
CA SER A 86 -12.51 24.63 -1.03
C SER A 86 -11.64 24.02 -2.14
N LEU A 87 -10.50 24.64 -2.42
CA LEU A 87 -9.54 24.15 -3.42
C LEU A 87 -8.96 22.78 -3.03
N LEU A 88 -8.57 22.58 -1.77
CA LEU A 88 -8.06 21.30 -1.29
C LEU A 88 -9.10 20.18 -1.39
N ILE A 89 -10.37 20.48 -1.10
CA ILE A 89 -11.49 19.55 -1.32
C ILE A 89 -11.63 19.23 -2.81
N CYS A 90 -11.63 20.24 -3.69
CA CYS A 90 -11.69 20.02 -5.14
C CYS A 90 -10.55 19.13 -5.63
N ILE A 91 -9.33 19.33 -5.14
CA ILE A 91 -8.18 18.49 -5.51
C ILE A 91 -8.36 17.06 -4.97
N ALA A 92 -8.87 16.88 -3.74
CA ALA A 92 -9.15 15.57 -3.18
C ALA A 92 -10.22 14.80 -4.00
N VAL A 93 -11.30 15.48 -4.40
CA VAL A 93 -12.33 14.91 -5.30
C VAL A 93 -11.74 14.60 -6.67
N ALA A 94 -10.97 15.52 -7.25
CA ALA A 94 -10.29 15.31 -8.53
C ALA A 94 -9.35 14.12 -8.49
N LYS A 95 -8.66 13.87 -7.37
CA LYS A 95 -7.81 12.70 -7.17
C LYS A 95 -8.58 11.38 -7.23
N ILE A 96 -9.76 11.32 -6.62
CA ILE A 96 -10.63 10.13 -6.68
C ILE A 96 -11.09 9.89 -8.13
N VAL A 97 -11.61 10.94 -8.79
CA VAL A 97 -12.07 10.87 -10.18
C VAL A 97 -10.92 10.45 -11.11
N TRP A 98 -9.73 11.02 -10.91
CA TRP A 98 -8.54 10.69 -11.68
C TRP A 98 -8.11 9.23 -11.48
N GLY A 99 -8.07 8.73 -10.25
CA GLY A 99 -7.76 7.33 -9.96
C GLY A 99 -8.72 6.35 -10.65
N LEU A 100 -10.02 6.67 -10.68
CA LEU A 100 -11.03 5.89 -11.40
C LEU A 100 -10.80 5.94 -12.92
N ALA A 101 -10.54 7.13 -13.47
CA ALA A 101 -10.25 7.30 -14.89
C ALA A 101 -9.02 6.51 -15.34
N VAL A 102 -7.95 6.53 -14.52
CA VAL A 102 -6.73 5.75 -14.77
C VAL A 102 -7.00 4.25 -14.69
N GLY A 103 -7.77 3.79 -13.72
CA GLY A 103 -8.19 2.38 -13.63
C GLY A 103 -9.00 1.92 -14.85
N LEU A 104 -9.94 2.75 -15.33
CA LEU A 104 -10.68 2.49 -16.56
C LEU A 104 -9.78 2.49 -17.80
N ALA A 105 -8.81 3.40 -17.86
CA ALA A 105 -7.83 3.44 -18.94
C ALA A 105 -6.97 2.17 -18.95
N ASP A 106 -6.51 1.69 -17.80
CA ASP A 106 -5.83 0.41 -17.69
C ASP A 106 -6.73 -0.70 -18.23
N LEU A 107 -7.99 -0.80 -17.77
CA LEU A 107 -8.92 -1.83 -18.23
C LEU A 107 -9.09 -1.86 -19.75
N VAL A 108 -9.27 -0.69 -20.38
CA VAL A 108 -9.51 -0.55 -21.82
C VAL A 108 -8.25 -0.81 -22.64
N PHE A 109 -7.11 -0.27 -22.20
CA PHE A 109 -5.88 -0.30 -22.99
C PHE A 109 -4.92 -1.44 -22.64
N PHE A 110 -5.14 -2.20 -21.56
CA PHE A 110 -4.23 -3.24 -21.06
C PHE A 110 -3.79 -4.22 -22.16
N LYS A 111 -4.75 -4.79 -22.89
CA LYS A 111 -4.46 -5.78 -23.95
C LYS A 111 -3.65 -5.18 -25.09
N ARG A 112 -3.96 -3.94 -25.47
CA ARG A 112 -3.24 -3.23 -26.53
C ARG A 112 -1.82 -2.89 -26.13
N LEU A 113 -1.62 -2.48 -24.88
CA LEU A 113 -0.34 -1.99 -24.38
C LEU A 113 0.61 -3.14 -23.97
N THR A 114 0.08 -4.25 -23.45
CA THR A 114 0.89 -5.36 -22.91
C THR A 114 0.84 -6.63 -23.76
N GLY A 115 -0.09 -6.74 -24.71
CA GLY A 115 -0.36 -7.98 -25.45
C GLY A 115 -1.09 -9.06 -24.65
N ARG A 116 -1.28 -8.87 -23.33
CA ARG A 116 -1.88 -9.85 -22.41
C ARG A 116 -3.37 -9.59 -22.20
N SER A 117 -4.14 -10.63 -21.90
CA SER A 117 -5.55 -10.42 -21.53
C SER A 117 -5.64 -9.86 -20.11
N PHE A 118 -6.56 -8.91 -19.88
CA PHE A 118 -6.81 -8.36 -18.55
C PHE A 118 -7.33 -9.46 -17.60
N ASP A 119 -6.80 -9.49 -16.38
CA ASP A 119 -7.13 -10.51 -15.38
C ASP A 119 -8.28 -10.06 -14.47
N TYR A 120 -9.51 -10.25 -14.95
CA TYR A 120 -10.73 -9.94 -14.21
C TYR A 120 -10.88 -10.74 -12.91
N ALA A 121 -10.39 -11.98 -12.91
CA ALA A 121 -10.49 -12.84 -11.74
C ALA A 121 -9.59 -12.30 -10.62
N ASN A 122 -8.37 -11.88 -10.97
CA ASN A 122 -7.48 -11.23 -10.02
C ASN A 122 -7.98 -9.86 -9.56
N MET A 123 -8.59 -9.06 -10.44
CA MET A 123 -9.22 -7.80 -10.02
C MET A 123 -10.25 -8.03 -8.90
N LEU A 124 -11.16 -9.00 -9.05
CA LEU A 124 -12.12 -9.33 -8.00
C LEU A 124 -11.45 -9.90 -6.74
N ASN A 125 -10.44 -10.75 -6.92
CA ASN A 125 -9.65 -11.27 -5.81
C ASN A 125 -9.03 -10.12 -5.00
N MET A 126 -8.47 -9.11 -5.67
CA MET A 126 -7.88 -7.94 -5.03
C MET A 126 -8.92 -7.07 -4.33
N VAL A 127 -10.13 -6.92 -4.88
CA VAL A 127 -11.23 -6.24 -4.16
C VAL A 127 -11.50 -6.93 -2.81
N VAL A 128 -11.60 -8.27 -2.80
CA VAL A 128 -11.85 -9.03 -1.56
C VAL A 128 -10.65 -8.95 -0.61
N VAL A 129 -9.44 -9.19 -1.11
CA VAL A 129 -8.20 -9.16 -0.33
C VAL A 129 -7.98 -7.77 0.28
N ASN A 130 -8.07 -6.71 -0.52
CA ASN A 130 -7.88 -5.34 -0.05
C ASN A 130 -8.96 -4.97 0.97
N SER A 131 -10.22 -5.34 0.75
CA SER A 131 -11.29 -5.11 1.74
C SER A 131 -11.00 -5.81 3.06
N LEU A 132 -10.57 -7.08 3.04
CA LEU A 132 -10.21 -7.83 4.24
C LEU A 132 -9.01 -7.21 4.96
N ILE A 133 -7.96 -6.84 4.22
CA ILE A 133 -6.77 -6.21 4.79
C ILE A 133 -7.11 -4.86 5.43
N LEU A 134 -7.89 -4.01 4.74
CA LEU A 134 -8.31 -2.71 5.25
C LEU A 134 -9.21 -2.86 6.48
N PHE A 135 -10.18 -3.77 6.44
CA PHE A 135 -11.05 -4.08 7.56
C PHE A 135 -10.23 -4.54 8.77
N LEU A 136 -9.33 -5.52 8.60
CA LEU A 136 -8.44 -5.97 9.67
C LEU A 136 -7.57 -4.84 10.21
N GLY A 137 -7.08 -3.96 9.34
CA GLY A 137 -6.33 -2.76 9.74
C GLY A 137 -7.14 -1.86 10.67
N VAL A 138 -8.36 -1.49 10.28
CA VAL A 138 -9.26 -0.66 11.11
C VAL A 138 -9.51 -1.32 12.47
N PHE A 139 -9.85 -2.61 12.49
CA PHE A 139 -10.09 -3.34 13.74
C PHE A 139 -8.82 -3.47 14.59
N SER A 140 -7.65 -3.58 13.99
CA SER A 140 -6.38 -3.70 14.75
C SER A 140 -6.06 -2.43 15.53
N PHE A 141 -6.38 -1.26 14.99
CA PHE A 141 -6.30 0.00 15.74
C PHE A 141 -7.29 0.04 16.91
N SER A 142 -8.44 -0.63 16.81
CA SER A 142 -9.46 -0.71 17.85
C SER A 142 -9.23 -1.79 18.92
N LEU A 143 -8.32 -2.75 18.70
CA LEU A 143 -8.15 -3.96 19.54
C LEU A 143 -6.91 -3.96 20.45
N LEU A 144 -5.98 -3.05 20.21
CA LEU A 144 -4.80 -2.85 21.06
C LEU A 144 -5.04 -1.62 21.96
N PRO A 145 -4.39 -1.49 23.13
CA PRO A 145 -4.32 -0.23 23.88
C PRO A 145 -3.42 0.78 23.14
N VAL A 146 -3.75 1.02 21.86
CA VAL A 146 -3.11 1.95 20.97
C VAL A 146 -3.41 3.37 21.44
N GLU A 147 -4.58 3.62 22.02
CA GLU A 147 -4.90 4.91 22.67
C GLU A 147 -3.84 5.28 23.70
N ASN A 148 -3.54 4.42 24.67
CA ASN A 148 -2.49 4.69 25.67
C ASN A 148 -1.09 4.90 25.04
N LEU A 149 -0.77 4.18 23.97
CA LEU A 149 0.50 4.35 23.25
C LEU A 149 0.56 5.69 22.51
N ILE A 150 -0.54 6.07 21.89
CA ILE A 150 -0.75 7.34 21.18
C ILE A 150 -0.66 8.49 22.19
N ASP A 151 -1.36 8.42 23.32
CA ASP A 151 -1.31 9.44 24.38
C ASP A 151 0.10 9.60 24.97
N SER A 152 0.81 8.48 25.13
CA SER A 152 2.21 8.49 25.57
C SER A 152 3.13 9.13 24.54
N TYR A 153 2.89 8.84 23.26
CA TYR A 153 3.64 9.40 22.14
C TYR A 153 3.40 10.91 21.99
N ASP A 154 2.17 11.37 22.18
CA ASP A 154 1.81 12.78 22.22
C ASP A 154 2.50 13.53 23.35
N SER A 155 2.38 12.99 24.56
CA SER A 155 3.05 13.54 25.74
C SER A 155 4.56 13.65 25.51
N PHE A 156 5.13 12.67 24.80
CA PHE A 156 6.52 12.69 24.40
C PHE A 156 6.82 13.77 23.35
N ILE A 157 6.01 13.93 22.29
CA ILE A 157 6.21 15.00 21.29
C ILE A 157 6.16 16.38 21.95
N VAL A 158 5.21 16.62 22.86
CA VAL A 158 5.09 17.91 23.56
C VAL A 158 6.34 18.21 24.38
N SER A 159 6.98 17.19 24.93
CA SER A 159 8.24 17.34 25.69
C SER A 159 9.46 17.70 24.83
N ILE A 160 9.37 17.57 23.51
CA ILE A 160 10.50 17.84 22.60
C ILE A 160 10.61 19.34 22.36
N PRO A 161 11.78 19.94 22.65
CA PRO A 161 11.99 21.34 22.41
C PRO A 161 12.08 21.64 20.91
N THR A 162 11.54 22.79 20.53
CA THR A 162 11.84 23.39 19.22
C THR A 162 13.20 24.05 19.31
N LEU A 163 14.16 23.57 18.52
CA LEU A 163 15.55 24.02 18.55
C LEU A 163 15.82 25.10 17.50
N VAL A 164 15.10 25.06 16.39
CA VAL A 164 15.19 26.00 15.28
C VAL A 164 13.79 26.49 14.97
N HIS A 165 13.64 27.77 14.60
CA HIS A 165 12.37 28.32 14.16
C HIS A 165 12.40 28.54 12.65
N LEU A 166 11.68 27.70 11.91
CA LEU A 166 11.49 27.84 10.48
C LEU A 166 10.09 28.39 10.17
N ASP A 167 9.95 29.09 9.05
CA ASP A 167 8.63 29.41 8.50
C ASP A 167 7.89 28.12 8.07
N GLY A 168 6.57 28.20 7.99
CA GLY A 168 5.72 27.04 7.70
C GLY A 168 6.07 26.30 6.40
N VAL A 169 6.51 27.01 5.36
CA VAL A 169 6.87 26.39 4.07
C VAL A 169 8.20 25.66 4.18
N SER A 170 9.23 26.30 4.74
CA SER A 170 10.54 25.68 4.96
C SER A 170 10.45 24.46 5.88
N ALA A 171 9.68 24.57 6.97
CA ALA A 171 9.43 23.46 7.87
C ALA A 171 8.74 22.29 7.17
N PHE A 172 7.71 22.57 6.36
CA PHE A 172 7.01 21.54 5.59
C PHE A 172 7.94 20.85 4.58
N LEU A 173 8.77 21.62 3.87
CA LEU A 173 9.75 21.08 2.92
C LEU A 173 10.74 20.11 3.58
N ILE A 174 11.30 20.50 4.72
CA ILE A 174 12.23 19.66 5.48
C ILE A 174 11.52 18.42 6.01
N ALA A 175 10.32 18.58 6.57
CA ALA A 175 9.51 17.46 7.04
C ALA A 175 9.23 16.48 5.90
N MET A 176 8.83 16.96 4.72
CA MET A 176 8.61 16.13 3.53
C MET A 176 9.88 15.39 3.11
N LEU A 177 11.03 16.06 3.03
CA LEU A 177 12.30 15.44 2.66
C LEU A 177 12.69 14.33 3.64
N LEU A 178 12.53 14.59 4.94
CA LEU A 178 12.83 13.60 5.95
C LEU A 178 11.83 12.44 5.95
N GLY A 179 10.55 12.72 5.79
CA GLY A 179 9.52 11.69 5.66
C GLY A 179 9.82 10.76 4.48
N ASP A 180 10.23 11.33 3.34
CA ASP A 180 10.64 10.58 2.16
C ASP A 180 11.93 9.77 2.39
N PHE A 181 12.89 10.31 3.16
CA PHE A 181 14.10 9.59 3.57
C PHE A 181 13.80 8.40 4.49
N CYS A 182 12.96 8.60 5.51
CA CYS A 182 12.51 7.55 6.41
C CYS A 182 11.75 6.47 5.64
N PHE A 183 10.90 6.87 4.70
CA PHE A 183 10.21 5.93 3.82
C PHE A 183 11.19 5.13 2.98
N TYR A 184 12.16 5.77 2.32
CA TYR A 184 13.17 5.10 1.50
C TYR A 184 13.87 3.96 2.27
N TRP A 185 14.32 4.23 3.50
CA TRP A 185 14.98 3.22 4.32
C TRP A 185 14.04 2.15 4.85
N SER A 186 12.82 2.52 5.25
CA SER A 186 11.76 1.59 5.65
C SER A 186 11.47 0.63 4.50
N HIS A 187 11.15 1.17 3.33
CA HIS A 187 10.82 0.41 2.13
C HIS A 187 11.98 -0.51 1.74
N ARG A 188 13.21 -0.01 1.70
CA ARG A 188 14.40 -0.83 1.43
C ARG A 188 14.59 -1.95 2.47
N MET A 189 14.44 -1.66 3.76
CA MET A 189 14.55 -2.68 4.82
C MET A 189 13.50 -3.76 4.65
N ILE A 190 12.26 -3.39 4.35
CA ILE A 190 11.15 -4.31 4.19
C ILE A 190 11.38 -5.27 3.01
N HIS A 191 11.97 -4.79 1.92
CA HIS A 191 12.42 -5.64 0.80
C HIS A 191 13.58 -6.58 1.16
N ASN A 192 14.30 -6.32 2.25
CA ASN A 192 15.49 -7.09 2.61
C ASN A 192 15.28 -8.07 3.76
N VAL A 193 14.32 -7.84 4.66
CA VAL A 193 14.10 -8.65 5.86
C VAL A 193 12.90 -9.58 5.66
N ARG A 194 13.09 -10.89 5.91
CA ARG A 194 12.09 -11.92 5.59
C ARG A 194 10.72 -11.67 6.23
N VAL A 195 10.64 -11.34 7.52
CA VAL A 195 9.34 -11.14 8.19
C VAL A 195 8.58 -9.96 7.58
N PHE A 196 9.26 -8.85 7.33
CA PHE A 196 8.64 -7.65 6.76
C PHE A 196 8.23 -7.84 5.30
N TRP A 197 9.09 -8.43 4.48
CA TRP A 197 8.75 -8.78 3.10
C TRP A 197 7.55 -9.73 3.07
N ASN A 198 7.63 -10.88 3.75
CA ASN A 198 6.66 -11.95 3.55
C ASN A 198 5.32 -11.70 4.26
N LEU A 199 5.31 -11.07 5.43
CA LEU A 199 4.06 -10.80 6.15
C LEU A 199 3.48 -9.42 5.85
N GLY A 200 4.22 -8.57 5.15
CA GLY A 200 3.88 -7.18 4.93
C GLY A 200 3.80 -6.80 3.45
N HIS A 201 4.94 -6.86 2.77
CA HIS A 201 5.08 -6.19 1.47
C HIS A 201 4.92 -7.09 0.24
N ILE A 202 4.99 -8.41 0.42
CA ILE A 202 4.86 -9.38 -0.67
C ILE A 202 3.49 -9.29 -1.35
N TYR A 203 2.43 -8.94 -0.62
CA TYR A 203 1.08 -8.77 -1.17
C TYR A 203 1.03 -7.65 -2.21
N HIS A 204 1.87 -6.62 -2.05
CA HIS A 204 1.99 -5.51 -2.97
C HIS A 204 2.64 -5.97 -4.28
N HIS A 205 3.70 -6.77 -4.19
CA HIS A 205 4.53 -7.24 -5.31
C HIS A 205 4.08 -8.55 -5.96
N ARG A 206 3.00 -9.18 -5.51
CA ARG A 206 2.65 -10.55 -5.95
C ARG A 206 1.98 -10.61 -7.33
N ASN A 207 1.44 -9.51 -7.84
CA ASN A 207 0.59 -9.52 -9.04
C ASN A 207 1.37 -9.51 -10.36
N GLU A 208 1.09 -10.47 -11.26
CA GLU A 208 1.74 -10.57 -12.58
C GLU A 208 1.07 -9.71 -13.67
N ASN A 209 -0.22 -9.44 -13.49
CA ASN A 209 -1.00 -8.51 -14.29
C ASN A 209 -1.26 -7.25 -13.48
N LEU A 210 -0.20 -6.57 -13.06
CA LEU A 210 -0.27 -5.37 -12.23
C LEU A 210 -0.86 -4.19 -13.03
N THR A 211 -1.89 -3.59 -12.46
CA THR A 211 -2.61 -2.40 -12.92
C THR A 211 -3.12 -1.64 -11.70
N GLN A 212 -3.67 -0.43 -11.90
CA GLN A 212 -4.31 0.31 -10.82
C GLN A 212 -5.50 -0.46 -10.18
N LEU A 213 -6.11 -1.39 -10.91
CA LEU A 213 -7.26 -2.19 -10.44
C LEU A 213 -6.88 -3.54 -9.82
N THR A 214 -5.62 -3.96 -9.96
CA THR A 214 -5.15 -5.29 -9.55
C THR A 214 -3.97 -5.21 -8.58
N HIS A 215 -3.66 -4.04 -8.03
CA HIS A 215 -2.62 -3.89 -7.02
C HIS A 215 -3.14 -4.36 -5.65
N GLY A 216 -2.28 -5.06 -4.90
CA GLY A 216 -2.55 -5.43 -3.51
C GLY A 216 -2.15 -4.28 -2.57
N VAL A 217 -2.97 -3.99 -1.58
CA VAL A 217 -2.60 -3.08 -0.50
C VAL A 217 -1.76 -3.81 0.54
N GLU A 218 -0.87 -3.07 1.20
CA GLU A 218 -0.11 -3.60 2.33
C GLU A 218 -1.01 -3.71 3.57
N PRO A 219 -0.77 -4.70 4.45
CA PRO A 219 -1.40 -4.76 5.75
C PRO A 219 -1.08 -3.53 6.59
N ARG A 220 -2.12 -2.89 7.16
CA ARG A 220 -1.97 -1.74 8.05
C ARG A 220 -1.56 -2.17 9.47
N PHE A 221 -0.60 -3.08 9.58
CA PHE A 221 0.02 -3.47 10.83
C PHE A 221 1.34 -2.72 10.98
N PHE A 222 1.50 -2.04 12.13
CA PHE A 222 2.53 -1.05 12.45
C PHE A 222 3.94 -1.21 11.82
N LEU A 223 4.52 -2.42 11.81
CA LEU A 223 5.88 -2.69 11.34
C LEU A 223 5.96 -3.42 9.98
N LEU A 224 4.82 -3.70 9.36
CA LEU A 224 4.72 -4.56 8.18
C LEU A 224 4.46 -3.79 6.87
N ASN A 225 4.41 -2.46 6.90
CA ASN A 225 4.19 -1.64 5.70
C ASN A 225 5.34 -0.64 5.48
N ALA A 226 5.60 -0.32 4.20
CA ALA A 226 6.61 0.66 3.82
C ALA A 226 6.36 2.03 4.48
N HIS A 227 5.08 2.38 4.64
CA HIS A 227 4.59 3.57 5.36
C HIS A 227 4.53 3.43 6.89
N GLY A 228 5.18 2.44 7.51
CA GLY A 228 5.06 2.13 8.94
C GLY A 228 5.50 3.23 9.92
N ILE A 229 5.63 2.84 11.20
CA ILE A 229 5.99 3.75 12.32
C ILE A 229 7.13 4.70 11.97
N ALA A 230 8.15 4.23 11.26
CA ALA A 230 9.30 5.06 10.93
C ALA A 230 8.90 6.30 10.10
N SER A 231 7.99 6.20 9.13
CA SER A 231 7.56 7.38 8.37
C SER A 231 6.47 8.20 9.07
N LEU A 232 5.56 7.55 9.81
CA LEU A 232 4.41 8.23 10.43
C LEU A 232 4.72 8.86 11.81
N MET A 233 5.69 8.31 12.55
CA MET A 233 6.02 8.75 13.92
C MET A 233 7.35 9.52 13.99
N LEU A 234 8.29 9.34 13.04
CA LEU A 234 9.46 10.24 13.01
C LEU A 234 9.11 11.61 12.44
N LEU A 235 8.10 11.71 11.57
CA LEU A 235 7.76 12.97 10.94
C LEU A 235 7.28 14.03 11.95
N PRO A 236 6.30 13.77 12.86
CA PRO A 236 5.89 14.75 13.86
C PRO A 236 7.02 15.05 14.87
N LEU A 237 7.77 14.02 15.26
CA LEU A 237 8.91 14.13 16.17
C LEU A 237 9.96 15.12 15.66
N VAL A 238 10.33 14.98 14.39
CA VAL A 238 11.40 15.80 13.81
C VAL A 238 10.87 17.14 13.36
N ALA A 239 9.62 17.25 12.92
CA ALA A 239 8.99 18.55 12.66
C ALA A 239 8.98 19.44 13.91
N LYS A 240 8.70 18.87 15.09
CA LYS A 240 8.71 19.57 16.38
C LYS A 240 10.06 20.22 16.72
N LEU A 241 11.17 19.67 16.22
CA LEU A 241 12.52 20.24 16.39
C LEU A 241 12.70 21.57 15.64
N PHE A 242 11.91 21.83 14.59
CA PHE A 242 12.12 22.96 13.68
C PHE A 242 10.95 23.93 13.56
N THR A 243 9.73 23.56 13.99
CA THR A 243 8.60 24.50 14.07
C THR A 243 7.51 24.01 15.02
N ASN A 244 6.72 24.96 15.53
CA ASN A 244 5.41 24.73 16.14
C ASN A 244 4.27 25.36 15.32
N ASP A 245 4.61 26.05 14.24
CA ASP A 245 3.70 26.85 13.45
C ASP A 245 3.80 26.45 11.97
N PHE A 246 2.71 25.87 11.45
CA PHE A 246 2.53 25.53 10.04
C PHE A 246 1.62 26.54 9.33
N SER A 247 1.34 27.70 9.94
CA SER A 247 0.55 28.76 9.33
C SER A 247 1.13 29.10 7.95
N ASN A 248 0.23 29.26 6.96
CA ASN A 248 0.54 29.51 5.55
C ASN A 248 1.20 28.36 4.75
N ALA A 249 1.58 27.23 5.38
CA ALA A 249 2.07 26.05 4.64
C ALA A 249 0.98 25.43 3.73
N GLY A 250 -0.30 25.73 3.98
CA GLY A 250 -1.43 25.19 3.23
C GLY A 250 -1.37 25.47 1.72
N TYR A 251 -0.83 26.61 1.28
CA TYR A 251 -0.68 26.89 -0.16
C TYR A 251 0.38 25.99 -0.82
N PHE A 252 1.38 25.55 -0.07
CA PHE A 252 2.38 24.59 -0.55
C PHE A 252 1.77 23.19 -0.78
N LEU A 253 0.63 22.88 -0.15
CA LEU A 253 -0.10 21.64 -0.41
C LEU A 253 -0.67 21.59 -1.82
N ILE A 254 -0.91 22.72 -2.49
CA ILE A 254 -1.47 22.76 -3.85
C ILE A 254 -0.52 22.12 -4.87
N PRO A 255 0.71 22.64 -5.11
CA PRO A 255 1.63 22.04 -6.08
C PRO A 255 1.96 20.58 -5.72
N MET A 256 2.05 20.28 -4.42
CA MET A 256 2.21 18.90 -3.96
C MET A 256 1.01 18.04 -4.37
N ALA A 257 -0.21 18.41 -4.02
CA ALA A 257 -1.40 17.66 -4.35
C ALA A 257 -1.60 17.51 -5.87
N LEU A 258 -1.17 18.50 -6.68
CA LEU A 258 -1.14 18.38 -8.14
C LEU A 258 -0.13 17.33 -8.64
N ILE A 259 1.12 17.32 -8.15
CA ILE A 259 2.08 16.26 -8.55
C ILE A 259 1.63 14.89 -8.04
N ASN A 260 0.94 14.83 -6.90
CA ASN A 260 0.35 13.61 -6.35
C ASN A 260 -0.63 12.95 -7.33
N LEU A 261 -1.43 13.74 -8.07
CA LEU A 261 -2.33 13.22 -9.10
C LEU A 261 -1.58 12.38 -10.12
N TRP A 262 -0.36 12.78 -10.48
CA TRP A 262 0.47 12.05 -11.44
C TRP A 262 1.12 10.81 -10.84
N ILE A 263 1.70 10.92 -9.64
CA ILE A 263 2.53 9.85 -9.07
C ILE A 263 1.72 8.78 -8.32
N ASP A 264 0.56 9.10 -7.75
CA ASP A 264 -0.21 8.16 -6.92
C ASP A 264 -0.79 6.95 -7.68
N PRO A 265 -1.26 7.06 -8.94
CA PRO A 265 -1.65 5.91 -9.76
C PRO A 265 -0.44 5.13 -10.31
N SER A 266 0.48 4.81 -9.40
CA SER A 266 1.83 4.31 -9.65
C SER A 266 1.90 2.90 -10.25
N HIS A 267 0.79 2.15 -10.25
CA HIS A 267 0.69 0.81 -10.83
C HIS A 267 0.05 0.80 -12.24
N SER A 268 -0.24 1.97 -12.82
CA SER A 268 -0.94 2.06 -14.09
C SER A 268 -0.06 1.76 -15.31
N VAL A 269 -0.55 0.85 -16.16
CA VAL A 269 0.07 0.56 -17.46
C VAL A 269 -0.22 1.64 -18.50
N ALA A 270 -1.40 2.27 -18.42
CA ALA A 270 -1.79 3.35 -19.31
C ALA A 270 -0.93 4.60 -19.07
N LEU A 271 -0.74 5.00 -17.80
CA LEU A 271 0.16 6.10 -17.46
C LEU A 271 1.62 5.75 -17.73
N TYR A 272 2.06 4.50 -17.51
CA TYR A 272 3.39 4.06 -17.90
C TYR A 272 3.65 4.29 -19.40
N ALA A 273 2.71 3.88 -20.26
CA ALA A 273 2.81 4.11 -21.69
C ALA A 273 2.77 5.60 -22.06
N LEU A 274 1.92 6.38 -21.38
CA LEU A 274 1.79 7.82 -21.58
C LEU A 274 3.09 8.56 -21.26
N GLU A 275 3.69 8.27 -20.11
CA GLU A 275 4.96 8.82 -19.67
C GLU A 275 6.09 8.47 -20.66
N ASN A 276 6.12 7.24 -21.15
CA ASN A 276 7.13 6.82 -22.12
C ASN A 276 6.97 7.46 -23.50
N ARG A 277 5.76 7.88 -23.86
CA ARG A 277 5.46 8.53 -25.13
C ARG A 277 5.87 10.01 -25.15
N TYR A 278 5.66 10.73 -24.05
CA TYR A 278 5.88 12.18 -24.01
C TYR A 278 7.14 12.55 -23.24
N ARG A 279 8.11 13.14 -23.96
CA ARG A 279 9.40 13.56 -23.38
C ARG A 279 9.25 14.37 -22.09
N PRO A 280 8.42 15.43 -21.99
CA PRO A 280 8.28 16.22 -20.77
C PRO A 280 7.99 15.37 -19.51
N LEU A 281 7.20 14.31 -19.64
CA LEU A 281 6.86 13.43 -18.52
C LEU A 281 8.05 12.58 -18.07
N LYS A 282 8.98 12.24 -18.98
CA LYS A 282 10.23 11.55 -18.63
C LYS A 282 11.15 12.42 -17.79
N TRP A 283 11.16 13.75 -17.98
CA TRP A 283 11.99 14.64 -17.17
C TRP A 283 11.57 14.62 -15.69
N LEU A 284 10.29 14.34 -15.41
CA LEU A 284 9.81 14.23 -14.03
C LEU A 284 10.54 13.11 -13.25
N ARG A 285 11.06 12.07 -13.93
CA ARG A 285 11.85 10.97 -13.33
C ARG A 285 13.14 11.45 -12.66
N LEU A 286 13.64 12.63 -13.04
CA LEU A 286 14.83 13.23 -12.42
C LEU A 286 14.60 13.56 -10.95
N PHE A 287 13.37 13.94 -10.61
CA PHE A 287 13.01 14.44 -9.28
C PHE A 287 12.03 13.51 -8.57
N PHE A 288 11.03 13.00 -9.27
CA PHE A 288 9.89 12.33 -8.69
C PHE A 288 9.87 10.82 -8.97
N MET A 289 9.32 10.09 -8.01
CA MET A 289 8.92 8.69 -8.16
C MET A 289 7.68 8.62 -9.05
N THR A 290 7.89 8.78 -10.37
CA THR A 290 6.80 8.75 -11.35
C THR A 290 6.21 7.36 -11.49
N THR A 291 5.07 7.25 -12.19
CA THR A 291 4.44 5.96 -12.48
C THR A 291 5.42 4.98 -13.12
N CYS A 292 6.26 5.41 -14.09
CA CYS A 292 7.23 4.48 -14.65
C CYS A 292 8.30 4.02 -13.66
N VAL A 293 8.80 4.92 -12.80
CA VAL A 293 9.88 4.58 -11.85
C VAL A 293 9.36 3.59 -10.81
N HIS A 294 8.16 3.83 -10.26
CA HIS A 294 7.52 2.91 -9.31
C HIS A 294 7.06 1.60 -9.96
N TYR A 295 6.50 1.62 -11.17
CA TYR A 295 6.15 0.37 -11.85
C TYR A 295 7.39 -0.49 -12.13
N THR A 296 8.53 0.15 -12.42
CA THR A 296 9.82 -0.55 -12.59
C THR A 296 10.29 -1.22 -11.31
N HIS A 297 9.99 -0.65 -10.13
CA HIS A 297 10.21 -1.29 -8.84
C HIS A 297 9.44 -2.62 -8.68
N HIS A 298 8.24 -2.70 -9.28
CA HIS A 298 7.42 -3.91 -9.32
C HIS A 298 7.86 -4.93 -10.37
N SER A 299 8.85 -4.59 -11.19
CA SER A 299 9.27 -5.45 -12.29
C SER A 299 9.96 -6.71 -11.79
N ARG A 300 9.61 -7.85 -12.41
CA ARG A 300 10.34 -9.11 -12.26
C ARG A 300 11.50 -9.26 -13.24
N ASP A 301 11.66 -8.33 -14.17
CA ASP A 301 12.72 -8.41 -15.19
C ASP A 301 14.09 -8.31 -14.49
N PRO A 302 15.02 -9.24 -14.74
CA PRO A 302 16.32 -9.27 -14.06
C PRO A 302 17.12 -7.97 -14.20
N ILE A 303 16.95 -7.25 -15.32
CA ILE A 303 17.63 -5.97 -15.58
C ILE A 303 17.22 -4.86 -14.59
N HIS A 304 16.02 -4.96 -14.00
CA HIS A 304 15.53 -3.97 -13.05
C HIS A 304 15.87 -4.29 -11.59
N ASN A 305 16.39 -5.48 -11.29
CA ASN A 305 16.67 -5.89 -9.91
C ASN A 305 18.13 -5.70 -9.51
N LYS A 306 18.41 -4.59 -8.82
CA LYS A 306 19.74 -4.31 -8.25
C LYS A 306 19.93 -5.02 -6.91
N ARG A 307 20.39 -6.29 -6.91
CA ARG A 307 20.70 -7.14 -5.72
C ARG A 307 19.54 -7.28 -4.73
N THR A 308 19.13 -6.19 -4.11
CA THR A 308 18.09 -6.04 -3.09
C THR A 308 16.80 -5.37 -3.59
N GLY A 309 16.66 -5.11 -4.89
CA GLY A 309 15.60 -4.30 -5.49
C GLY A 309 16.07 -2.90 -5.94
N CYS A 310 15.16 -2.06 -6.42
CA CYS A 310 15.45 -0.71 -6.94
C CYS A 310 14.36 0.29 -6.54
N ASN A 311 14.56 1.59 -6.78
CA ASN A 311 13.49 2.61 -6.75
C ASN A 311 12.60 2.57 -5.49
N PHE A 312 13.19 2.76 -4.30
CA PHE A 312 12.51 2.65 -3.01
C PHE A 312 11.89 3.96 -2.48
N GLY A 313 12.20 5.12 -3.07
CA GLY A 313 11.66 6.40 -2.62
C GLY A 313 10.12 6.46 -2.65
N ALA A 314 9.50 7.27 -1.79
CA ALA A 314 8.04 7.41 -1.78
C ALA A 314 7.59 8.38 -2.89
N ARG A 315 8.25 9.54 -2.96
CA ARG A 315 7.90 10.65 -3.83
C ARG A 315 9.06 11.19 -4.61
N LEU A 316 10.28 11.09 -4.08
CA LEU A 316 11.48 11.57 -4.76
C LEU A 316 12.38 10.41 -5.20
N THR A 317 13.06 10.58 -6.33
CA THR A 317 14.13 9.66 -6.77
C THR A 317 15.49 10.02 -6.18
N LEU A 318 15.55 11.13 -5.43
CA LEU A 318 16.77 11.66 -4.82
C LEU A 318 17.54 10.57 -4.06
N TRP A 319 16.88 9.87 -3.14
CA TRP A 319 17.52 8.85 -2.29
C TRP A 319 18.02 7.67 -3.10
N ASP A 320 17.23 7.21 -4.06
CA ASP A 320 17.63 6.12 -4.95
C ASP A 320 18.86 6.48 -5.79
N ARG A 321 18.98 7.73 -6.21
CA ARG A 321 20.15 8.23 -6.93
C ARG A 321 21.36 8.34 -6.01
N LEU A 322 21.19 8.90 -4.81
CA LEU A 322 22.26 9.07 -3.82
C LEU A 322 22.82 7.72 -3.34
N PHE A 323 21.97 6.74 -3.09
CA PHE A 323 22.35 5.42 -2.57
C PHE A 323 22.51 4.34 -3.65
N GLY A 324 22.42 4.71 -4.93
CA GLY A 324 22.72 3.84 -6.05
C GLY A 324 21.65 2.76 -6.37
N THR A 325 20.44 2.88 -5.83
CA THR A 325 19.31 1.95 -6.10
C THR A 325 18.40 2.39 -7.25
N TYR A 326 18.64 3.57 -7.83
CA TYR A 326 17.85 4.06 -8.97
C TYR A 326 17.99 3.17 -10.21
N VAL A 327 16.88 2.80 -10.83
CA VAL A 327 16.81 2.10 -12.12
C VAL A 327 15.91 2.89 -13.05
N GLU A 328 16.45 3.25 -14.21
CA GLU A 328 15.71 3.97 -15.25
C GLU A 328 14.65 3.02 -15.87
N PRO A 329 13.40 3.47 -16.02
CA PRO A 329 12.37 2.70 -16.69
C PRO A 329 12.66 2.46 -18.17
N VAL A 330 12.41 1.23 -18.61
CA VAL A 330 12.45 0.83 -20.03
C VAL A 330 11.29 1.45 -20.84
N ASN A 331 11.42 1.43 -22.17
CA ASN A 331 10.41 2.01 -23.09
C ASN A 331 9.24 1.05 -23.41
N TYR A 332 9.14 -0.09 -22.73
CA TYR A 332 8.05 -1.06 -22.83
C TYR A 332 7.48 -1.33 -21.43
N ILE A 333 6.25 -1.84 -21.31
CA ILE A 333 5.69 -2.19 -19.99
C ILE A 333 6.35 -3.49 -19.51
N PRO A 334 7.13 -3.46 -18.42
CA PRO A 334 7.86 -4.64 -17.97
C PRO A 334 6.91 -5.68 -17.37
N GLU A 335 7.36 -6.93 -17.28
CA GLU A 335 6.63 -7.94 -16.53
C GLU A 335 6.70 -7.61 -15.03
N SER A 336 5.56 -7.67 -14.33
CA SER A 336 5.45 -7.38 -12.90
C SER A 336 5.36 -8.65 -12.08
N GLY A 337 5.66 -8.59 -10.79
CA GLY A 337 5.40 -9.66 -9.84
C GLY A 337 6.67 -10.22 -9.19
N LEU A 338 6.60 -11.43 -8.63
CA LEU A 338 7.74 -12.04 -7.94
C LEU A 338 8.77 -12.62 -8.92
N PHE A 339 10.06 -12.60 -8.56
CA PHE A 339 11.18 -12.99 -9.44
C PHE A 339 11.27 -14.49 -9.80
N SER A 340 10.48 -15.37 -9.18
CA SER A 340 10.55 -16.83 -9.38
C SER A 340 9.66 -17.28 -10.54
N LYS A 341 10.11 -18.24 -11.37
CA LYS A 341 9.22 -18.88 -12.39
C LYS A 341 8.09 -19.73 -11.77
N HIS A 342 8.18 -20.01 -10.47
CA HIS A 342 7.15 -20.69 -9.67
C HIS A 342 6.62 -19.73 -8.61
N THR A 343 6.05 -18.60 -9.05
CA THR A 343 5.48 -17.56 -8.19
C THR A 343 4.24 -18.04 -7.45
N ASP A 344 4.01 -17.47 -6.26
CA ASP A 344 2.75 -17.57 -5.50
C ASP A 344 1.56 -16.83 -6.15
N TYR A 345 1.47 -16.78 -7.48
CA TYR A 345 0.33 -16.13 -8.12
C TYR A 345 -0.94 -16.94 -7.84
N CYS A 346 -1.87 -16.36 -7.11
CA CYS A 346 -3.11 -17.03 -6.74
C CYS A 346 -4.31 -16.10 -6.74
N VAL A 347 -5.40 -16.60 -7.29
CA VAL A 347 -6.68 -15.91 -7.34
C VAL A 347 -7.63 -16.47 -6.27
N ASN A 348 -7.10 -16.69 -5.07
CA ASN A 348 -7.85 -17.18 -3.90
C ASN A 348 -7.55 -16.24 -2.73
N PRO A 349 -8.54 -15.52 -2.17
CA PRO A 349 -8.27 -14.52 -1.15
C PRO A 349 -7.61 -15.09 0.11
N MET A 350 -8.06 -16.27 0.55
CA MET A 350 -7.50 -16.91 1.74
C MET A 350 -6.06 -17.36 1.52
N ARG A 351 -5.78 -18.02 0.39
CA ARG A 351 -4.41 -18.44 0.05
C ARG A 351 -3.53 -17.22 -0.17
N TYR A 352 -4.06 -16.16 -0.77
CA TYR A 352 -3.34 -14.92 -0.98
C TYR A 352 -2.84 -14.36 0.35
N ILE A 353 -3.71 -14.24 1.35
CA ILE A 353 -3.40 -13.67 2.67
C ILE A 353 -2.61 -14.65 3.56
N LEU A 354 -2.97 -15.93 3.61
CA LEU A 354 -2.46 -16.85 4.64
C LEU A 354 -1.22 -17.64 4.21
N LEU A 355 -0.91 -17.72 2.92
CA LEU A 355 0.21 -18.51 2.42
C LEU A 355 1.57 -18.09 3.02
N PRO A 356 1.91 -16.79 3.15
CA PRO A 356 3.16 -16.40 3.79
C PRO A 356 3.28 -16.85 5.25
N TYR A 357 2.18 -16.81 6.00
CA TYR A 357 2.13 -17.27 7.41
C TYR A 357 2.31 -18.79 7.51
N ILE A 358 1.58 -19.55 6.69
CA ILE A 358 1.66 -21.01 6.67
C ILE A 358 3.06 -21.46 6.27
N ARG A 359 3.71 -20.74 5.35
CA ARG A 359 5.11 -20.99 4.98
C ARG A 359 6.05 -20.81 6.15
N PHE A 360 5.93 -19.74 6.94
CA PHE A 360 6.75 -19.57 8.15
C PHE A 360 6.51 -20.68 9.16
N ILE A 361 5.26 -21.04 9.42
CA ILE A 361 4.90 -22.14 10.33
C ILE A 361 5.56 -23.46 9.86
N ASP A 362 5.52 -23.75 8.56
CA ASP A 362 6.16 -24.93 7.97
C ASP A 362 7.69 -24.88 8.11
N GLU A 363 8.32 -23.73 7.86
CA GLU A 363 9.77 -23.55 8.08
C GLU A 363 10.16 -23.73 9.54
N PHE A 364 9.40 -23.18 10.50
CA PHE A 364 9.68 -23.37 11.92
C PHE A 364 9.56 -24.83 12.35
N LYS A 365 8.57 -25.56 11.84
CA LYS A 365 8.40 -26.99 12.11
C LYS A 365 9.54 -27.84 11.55
N LYS A 366 10.08 -27.45 10.39
CA LYS A 366 11.14 -28.20 9.70
C LYS A 366 12.55 -27.90 10.19
N ASN A 367 12.76 -26.81 10.93
CA ASN A 367 14.08 -26.34 11.33
C ASN A 367 14.24 -26.23 12.84
N LYS A 368 15.47 -26.43 13.33
CA LYS A 368 15.81 -26.28 14.75
C LYS A 368 15.60 -24.84 15.24
N LEU A 369 15.28 -24.67 16.52
CA LEU A 369 15.03 -23.37 17.17
C LEU A 369 16.14 -22.33 16.92
N ARG A 370 17.41 -22.75 16.86
CA ARG A 370 18.56 -21.87 16.54
C ARG A 370 18.45 -21.13 15.20
N TYR A 371 17.64 -21.64 14.26
CA TYR A 371 17.42 -21.00 12.96
C TYR A 371 16.24 -20.03 12.97
N TRP A 372 15.39 -20.04 13.99
CA TRP A 372 14.17 -19.21 14.02
C TRP A 372 14.44 -17.71 13.91
N PRO A 373 15.46 -17.13 14.59
CA PRO A 373 15.78 -15.72 14.41
C PRO A 373 16.15 -15.38 12.97
N LYS A 374 16.90 -16.24 12.28
CA LYS A 374 17.29 -16.03 10.87
C LYS A 374 16.15 -16.35 9.89
N ILE A 375 15.23 -17.23 10.26
CA ILE A 375 13.97 -17.45 9.52
C ILE A 375 13.17 -16.15 9.50
N LEU A 376 13.01 -15.48 10.65
CA LEU A 376 12.28 -14.21 10.75
C LEU A 376 13.04 -13.02 10.17
N PHE A 377 14.25 -12.78 10.65
CA PHE A 377 14.98 -11.51 10.44
C PHE A 377 16.15 -11.64 9.47
N GLY A 378 16.37 -12.83 8.90
CA GLY A 378 17.38 -13.01 7.87
C GLY A 378 17.05 -12.23 6.59
N SER A 379 18.04 -12.16 5.70
CA SER A 379 17.83 -11.58 4.37
C SER A 379 16.80 -12.38 3.57
N VAL A 380 15.99 -11.72 2.72
CA VAL A 380 15.10 -12.39 1.76
C VAL A 380 15.83 -13.33 0.80
N PHE A 381 17.13 -13.11 0.56
CA PHE A 381 17.99 -13.96 -0.26
C PHE A 381 18.52 -15.18 0.49
N TRP A 382 18.33 -15.25 1.81
CA TRP A 382 18.74 -16.39 2.61
C TRP A 382 17.62 -17.45 2.68
N SER A 383 18.01 -18.72 2.53
CA SER A 383 17.10 -19.87 2.69
C SER A 383 17.49 -20.69 3.93
N PRO A 384 16.50 -21.18 4.71
CA PRO A 384 16.77 -22.07 5.83
C PRO A 384 17.24 -23.45 5.34
N PRO A 385 17.95 -24.23 6.19
CA PRO A 385 18.45 -25.55 5.81
C PRO A 385 17.36 -26.47 5.26
N ASN A 386 16.19 -26.50 5.91
CA ASN A 386 15.02 -27.23 5.44
C ASN A 386 13.96 -26.22 4.97
N LYS A 387 14.01 -25.84 3.70
CA LYS A 387 13.08 -24.88 3.09
C LYS A 387 11.65 -25.43 3.00
N SER A 388 10.65 -24.55 3.16
CA SER A 388 9.28 -24.91 2.79
C SER A 388 9.17 -25.23 1.30
N LYS A 389 8.30 -26.19 0.96
CA LYS A 389 7.95 -26.49 -0.44
C LYS A 389 6.75 -25.69 -0.92
N LEU A 390 6.10 -24.94 -0.03
CA LEU A 390 5.08 -23.97 -0.40
C LEU A 390 5.78 -22.86 -1.20
N SER A 391 5.17 -22.42 -2.29
CA SER A 391 5.78 -21.53 -3.29
C SER A 391 6.15 -20.15 -2.70
N HIS A 392 6.81 -19.34 -3.54
CA HIS A 392 7.49 -18.10 -3.12
C HIS A 392 6.71 -16.83 -3.40
#